data_AF-A0A7C1UJE2-F1
#
_entry.id   AF-A0A7C1UJE2-F1
#
_cell.length_a   1.000
_cell.length_b   1.000
_cell.length_c   1.000
_cell.angle_alpha   90.00
_cell.angle_beta   90.00
_cell.angle_gamma   90.00
#
_symmetry.space_group_name_H-M   'P 1'
#
loop_
_entity.id
_entity.type
_entity.pdbx_description
1 polymer ?
#
loop_
_entity_poly.entity_id
_entity_poly.type
_entity_poly.pdbx_seq_one_letter_code
_entity_poly.pdbx_strand_id
1 'polypeptide(L)' 'MLDASRAHWGVENNVHWALDVTFREDSCRSRKDNAPLNLSLVRKIALNLIKKD' A
#
# COMPACT_ATOMS: atom_id res chain seq x y z
N MET A 1 24.06 -6.82 5.17
CA MET A 1 23.24 -5.79 5.86
C MET A 1 22.79 -4.69 4.89
N LEU A 2 23.68 -4.06 4.12
CA LEU A 2 23.30 -2.99 3.17
C LEU A 2 22.29 -3.42 2.08
N ASP A 3 22.44 -4.63 1.52
CA ASP A 3 21.49 -5.18 0.53
C ASP A 3 20.07 -5.35 1.07
N ALA A 4 19.93 -5.86 2.29
CA ALA A 4 18.63 -6.07 2.92
C ALA A 4 17.90 -4.73 3.14
N SER A 5 18.63 -3.69 3.58
CA SER A 5 18.06 -2.34 3.74
C SER A 5 17.63 -1.75 2.39
N ARG A 6 18.44 -1.90 1.33
CA ARG A 6 18.09 -1.41 -0.02
C ARG A 6 16.87 -2.12 -0.59
N ALA A 7 16.79 -3.45 -0.44
CA ALA A 7 15.64 -4.24 -0.87
C ALA A 7 14.37 -3.82 -0.12
N HIS A 8 14.47 -3.61 1.20
CA HIS A 8 13.35 -3.13 2.02
C HIS A 8 12.86 -1.75 1.58
N TRP A 9 13.76 -0.79 1.36
CA TRP A 9 13.42 0.54 0.82
C TRP A 9 12.76 0.46 -0.56
N GLY A 10 13.18 -0.49 -1.39
CA GLY A 10 12.55 -0.75 -2.69
C GLY A 10 11.08 -1.13 -2.55
N VAL A 11 10.72 -1.95 -1.57
CA VAL A 11 9.33 -2.33 -1.29
C VAL A 11 8.53 -1.14 -0.76
N GLU A 12 9.09 -0.41 0.21
CA GLU A 12 8.42 0.73 0.83
C GLU A 12 8.09 1.83 -0.19
N ASN A 13 9.06 2.15 -1.04
CA ASN A 13 8.90 3.19 -2.05
C ASN A 13 7.93 2.80 -3.17
N ASN A 14 7.85 1.51 -3.53
CA ASN A 14 7.01 1.07 -4.65
C ASN A 14 5.58 0.70 -4.23
N VAL A 15 5.36 0.29 -2.98
CA VAL A 15 4.05 -0.20 -2.51
C VAL A 15 3.49 0.73 -1.44
N HIS A 16 4.19 0.90 -0.32
CA HIS A 16 3.67 1.67 0.81
C HIS A 16 3.48 3.13 0.49
N TRP A 17 4.44 3.79 -0.16
CA TRP A 17 4.26 5.19 -0.54
C TRP A 17 3.01 5.41 -1.40
N ALA A 18 2.76 4.51 -2.36
CA ALA A 18 1.57 4.60 -3.20
C ALA A 18 0.27 4.36 -2.39
N LEU A 19 0.28 3.43 -1.43
CA LEU A 19 -0.87 3.20 -0.55
C LEU A 19 -1.13 4.39 0.39
N ASP A 20 -0.08 4.95 0.98
CA ASP A 20 -0.18 6.03 1.96
C ASP A 20 -0.52 7.37 1.31
N VAL A 21 0.10 7.70 0.18
CA VAL A 21 -0.07 9.00 -0.49
C VAL A 21 -1.17 8.96 -1.53
N THR A 22 -1.11 8.04 -2.51
CA THR A 22 -2.09 7.99 -3.61
C THR A 22 -3.45 7.48 -3.14
N PHE A 23 -3.48 6.46 -2.28
CA PHE A 23 -4.73 5.90 -1.75
C PHE A 23 -5.13 6.44 -0.37
N ARG A 24 -4.33 7.37 0.19
CA ARG A 24 -4.57 8.05 1.48
C ARG A 24 -4.87 7.06 2.61
N GLU A 25 -4.18 5.91 2.59
CA GLU A 25 -4.44 4.81 3.52
C GLU A 25 -4.26 5.26 4.98
N ASP A 26 -3.19 5.98 5.29
CA ASP A 26 -2.90 6.52 6.64
C ASP A 26 -4.02 7.44 7.16
N SER A 27 -4.55 8.28 6.27
CA SER A 27 -5.65 9.21 6.59
C SER A 27 -7.03 8.53 6.65
N CYS A 28 -7.15 7.26 6.24
CA CYS A 28 -8.43 6.57 6.19
C CYS A 28 -8.92 6.28 7.60
N ARG A 29 -10.11 6.80 7.97
CA ARG A 29 -10.73 6.59 9.29
C ARG A 29 -11.74 5.44 9.34
N SER A 30 -11.77 4.60 8.31
CA SER A 30 -12.62 3.41 8.33
C SER A 30 -12.06 2.43 9.36
N ARG A 31 -12.82 2.20 10.45
CA ARG A 31 -12.41 1.37 11.60
C ARG A 31 -13.49 0.36 12.02
N LYS A 32 -14.61 0.30 11.29
CA LYS A 32 -15.76 -0.54 11.62
C LYS A 32 -15.63 -1.91 10.96
N ASP A 33 -15.89 -2.97 11.73
CA ASP A 33 -15.96 -4.36 11.25
C ASP A 33 -14.75 -4.71 10.34
N ASN A 34 -15.03 -5.31 9.18
CA ASN A 34 -14.02 -5.72 8.20
C ASN A 34 -13.63 -4.60 7.22
N ALA A 35 -14.11 -3.38 7.42
CA ALA A 35 -13.86 -2.29 6.49
C ALA A 35 -12.36 -1.92 6.31
N PRO A 36 -11.50 -1.94 7.35
CA PRO A 36 -10.06 -1.72 7.18
C PRO A 36 -9.43 -2.77 6.25
N LEU A 37 -9.71 -4.06 6.50
CA LEU A 37 -9.16 -5.16 5.73
C LEU A 37 -9.64 -5.13 4.27
N ASN A 38 -10.95 -4.94 4.07
CA ASN A 38 -11.55 -4.88 2.75
C ASN A 38 -10.98 -3.73 1.92
N LEU A 39 -10.82 -2.54 2.52
CA LEU A 39 -10.24 -1.38 1.85
C LEU A 39 -8.77 -1.60 1.49
N SER A 40 -7.97 -2.16 2.39
CA SER A 40 -6.57 -2.47 2.10
C SER A 40 -6.44 -3.52 0.98
N LEU A 41 -7.34 -4.51 0.90
CA LEU A 41 -7.37 -5.47 -0.21
C LEU A 41 -7.70 -4.79 -1.54
N VAL A 42 -8.77 -3.98 -1.58
CA VAL A 42 -9.19 -3.25 -2.77
C VAL A 42 -8.08 -2.32 -3.29
N ARG A 43 -7.41 -1.58 -2.40
CA ARG A 43 -6.29 -0.70 -2.78
C ARG A 43 -5.14 -1.48 -3.38
N LYS A 44 -4.77 -2.64 -2.81
CA LYS A 44 -3.71 -3.50 -3.35
C LYS A 44 -4.07 -4.05 -4.72
N ILE A 45 -5.33 -4.44 -4.93
CA ILE A 45 -5.82 -4.89 -6.25
C ILE A 45 -5.72 -3.75 -7.27
N ALA A 46 -6.21 -2.55 -6.92
CA ALA A 46 -6.14 -1.38 -7.79
C ALA A 46 -4.70 -1.00 -8.14
N LEU A 47 -3.78 -1.01 -7.15
CA LEU A 47 -2.36 -0.73 -7.36
C LEU A 47 -1.73 -1.75 -8.33
N ASN A 48 -2.05 -3.04 -8.19
CA ASN A 48 -1.56 -4.07 -9.10
C ASN A 48 -2.10 -3.90 -10.52
N LEU A 49 -3.34 -3.42 -10.69
CA LEU A 49 -3.91 -3.13 -11.99
C LEU A 49 -3.18 -1.95 -12.65
N ILE A 50 -3.00 -0.84 -11.92
CA ILE A 50 -2.30 0.36 -12.40
C ILE A 50 -0.84 0.07 -12.78
N LYS A 51 -0.17 -0.86 -12.09
CA LYS A 51 1.21 -1.25 -12.42
C LYS A 51 1.32 -2.18 -13.62
N LYS A 52 0.21 -2.74 -14.08
CA LYS A 52 0.17 -3.72 -15.17
C LYS A 52 -0.19 -3.09 -16.52
N ASP A 53 -0.78 -1.90 -16.50
CA ASP A 53 -0.84 -0.96 -17.64
C ASP A 53 0.52 -0.26 -17.83
#